data_AF-A0A8D7ZWN1-F1
#
_entry.id   AF-A0A8D7ZWN1-F1
#
_cell.length_a   1.000
_cell.length_b   1.000
_cell.length_c   1.000
_cell.angle_alpha   90.00
_cell.angle_beta   90.00
_cell.angle_gamma   90.00
#
_symmetry.space_group_name_H-M   'P 1'
#
loop_
_entity.id
_entity.type
_entity.pdbx_description
1 polymer ?
#
loop_
_entity_poly.entity_id
_entity_poly.type
_entity_poly.pdbx_seq_one_letter_code
_entity_poly.pdbx_strand_id
1 'polypeptide(L)'
;MGKRKDKQRDSSQTAENTEESSKQVESTDPEPVPVKKSKKSAAEAPTIAAGTTIDQALAVIPKLKLNKKTKRAKKREKHAKNQEAKQEKSKDRDRQEVQQYLEAWRDDREKWKFQKLKQIYIQENVFDVARLGTEVWPIALEYLSGTKGSGKEALVKQAQTVIREIDQQAKDGEDQEGSRYQRARELLQYLG
;
A
#
# COMPACT_ATOMS: atom_id res chain seq x y z
N MET A 1 -21.19 -1.40 -52.79
CA MET A 1 -20.07 -0.62 -53.37
C MET A 1 -20.08 0.78 -52.75
N GLY A 2 -18.98 1.22 -52.15
CA GLY A 2 -18.83 2.55 -51.53
C GLY A 2 -17.34 2.81 -51.31
N LYS A 3 -16.85 3.97 -51.75
CA LYS A 3 -15.42 4.13 -52.09
C LYS A 3 -14.53 4.31 -50.85
N ARG A 4 -13.45 3.51 -50.79
CA ARG A 4 -12.26 3.79 -49.96
C ARG A 4 -11.60 5.08 -50.46
N LYS A 5 -10.99 5.85 -49.56
CA LYS A 5 -10.13 7.00 -49.92
C LYS A 5 -8.84 6.95 -49.12
N ASP A 6 -7.80 6.42 -49.76
CA ASP A 6 -6.42 6.54 -49.32
C ASP A 6 -5.98 8.02 -49.29
N LYS A 7 -5.14 8.37 -48.32
CA LYS A 7 -4.14 9.43 -48.50
C LYS A 7 -2.88 9.09 -47.68
N GLN A 8 -1.74 9.12 -48.37
CA GLN A 8 -0.41 8.83 -47.85
C GLN A 8 -0.02 9.88 -46.77
N ARG A 9 0.70 9.52 -45.70
CA ARG A 9 2.14 9.18 -45.62
C ARG A 9 3.03 10.27 -46.23
N ASP A 10 3.78 10.94 -45.36
CA ASP A 10 5.08 11.53 -45.68
C ASP A 10 6.06 11.26 -44.52
N SER A 11 7.36 11.23 -44.80
CA SER A 11 8.41 10.73 -43.91
C SER A 11 9.78 11.27 -44.31
N SER A 12 10.45 11.99 -43.40
CA SER A 12 11.89 12.36 -43.44
C SER A 12 12.25 12.79 -42.00
N GLN A 13 13.12 12.15 -41.20
CA GLN A 13 14.50 11.63 -41.34
C GLN A 13 15.62 12.68 -41.45
N THR A 14 16.44 12.76 -40.40
CA THR A 14 17.93 12.88 -40.33
C THR A 14 18.30 12.97 -38.82
N ALA A 15 19.12 12.10 -38.22
CA ALA A 15 20.58 11.89 -38.34
C ALA A 15 21.38 13.00 -37.57
N GLU A 16 22.45 12.76 -36.79
CA GLU A 16 23.19 11.55 -36.41
C GLU A 16 24.15 11.84 -35.21
N ASN A 17 24.80 10.78 -34.71
CA ASN A 17 26.16 10.68 -34.12
C ASN A 17 26.34 10.99 -32.60
N THR A 18 27.47 10.65 -31.94
CA THR A 18 28.06 9.33 -31.54
C THR A 18 29.08 9.58 -30.39
N GLU A 19 29.82 8.55 -29.97
CA GLU A 19 31.05 8.51 -29.14
C GLU A 19 30.90 8.49 -27.61
N GLU A 20 31.69 7.73 -26.82
CA GLU A 20 32.30 6.37 -26.87
C GLU A 20 33.27 6.26 -25.65
N SER A 21 33.78 5.04 -25.39
CA SER A 21 34.97 4.70 -24.57
C SER A 21 34.66 4.49 -23.08
N SER A 22 35.17 3.51 -22.34
CA SER A 22 36.11 2.37 -22.47
C SER A 22 36.45 1.97 -21.00
N LYS A 23 36.98 0.81 -20.58
CA LYS A 23 37.21 -0.56 -21.09
C LYS A 23 37.85 -1.36 -19.91
N GLN A 24 37.98 -2.70 -20.04
CA GLN A 24 38.86 -3.62 -19.25
C GLN A 24 38.32 -4.09 -17.87
N VAL A 25 38.11 -5.41 -17.61
CA VAL A 25 39.03 -6.58 -17.41
C VAL A 25 39.95 -6.44 -16.17
N GLU A 26 40.31 -7.46 -15.38
CA GLU A 26 40.44 -8.91 -15.64
C GLU A 26 40.28 -9.80 -14.36
N SER A 27 40.27 -11.12 -14.54
CA SER A 27 40.11 -12.20 -13.55
C SER A 27 41.34 -12.53 -12.69
N THR A 28 41.15 -13.14 -11.50
CA THR A 28 42.03 -14.20 -10.95
C THR A 28 41.34 -15.03 -9.84
N ASP A 29 41.43 -16.36 -9.99
CA ASP A 29 41.28 -17.44 -8.98
C ASP A 29 42.71 -18.06 -8.82
N PRO A 30 43.05 -18.97 -7.86
CA PRO A 30 42.23 -19.59 -6.81
C PRO A 30 42.86 -19.75 -5.40
N GLU A 31 42.03 -20.33 -4.53
CA GLU A 31 42.22 -21.06 -3.24
C GLU A 31 43.65 -21.41 -2.73
N PRO A 32 43.83 -21.50 -1.38
CA PRO A 32 44.10 -22.85 -0.84
C PRO A 32 43.45 -23.22 0.51
N VAL A 33 43.01 -24.47 0.62
CA VAL A 33 42.52 -25.13 1.85
C VAL A 33 43.66 -25.56 2.77
N PRO A 34 43.53 -25.43 4.11
CA PRO A 34 44.26 -26.25 5.07
C PRO A 34 43.35 -27.23 5.84
N VAL A 35 43.50 -28.52 5.52
CA VAL A 35 42.89 -29.65 6.24
C VAL A 35 43.64 -29.91 7.55
N LYS A 36 42.96 -30.21 8.69
CA LYS A 36 43.31 -31.35 9.59
C LYS A 36 42.48 -31.53 10.89
N LYS A 37 42.25 -32.83 11.15
CA LYS A 37 42.20 -33.56 12.45
C LYS A 37 40.92 -33.55 13.31
N SER A 38 40.37 -34.76 13.38
CA SER A 38 39.42 -35.28 14.37
C SER A 38 40.08 -35.64 15.71
N LYS A 39 39.30 -35.63 16.80
CA LYS A 39 39.43 -36.64 17.88
C LYS A 39 38.11 -36.83 18.66
N LYS A 40 37.86 -38.07 19.08
CA LYS A 40 36.68 -38.53 19.87
C LYS A 40 36.70 -37.98 21.29
N SER A 41 35.53 -37.77 21.90
CA SER A 41 34.93 -38.69 22.91
C SER A 41 34.02 -37.97 23.91
N ALA A 42 32.84 -38.54 24.15
CA ALA A 42 32.04 -38.36 25.36
C ALA A 42 31.05 -39.53 25.42
N ALA A 43 30.99 -40.23 26.55
CA ALA A 43 30.12 -41.39 26.75
C ALA A 43 28.80 -40.99 27.43
N GLU A 44 27.78 -41.82 27.21
CA GLU A 44 26.58 -42.00 28.05
C GLU A 44 25.74 -40.76 28.41
N ALA A 45 24.73 -40.51 27.57
CA ALA A 45 23.46 -39.90 27.95
C ALA A 45 22.33 -40.88 27.57
N PRO A 46 21.21 -40.94 28.31
CA PRO A 46 20.20 -41.98 28.12
C PRO A 46 19.54 -41.89 26.73
N THR A 47 19.52 -43.01 26.02
CA THR A 47 19.01 -43.14 24.66
C THR A 47 17.49 -42.98 24.63
N ILE A 48 17.00 -41.76 24.39
CA ILE A 48 15.62 -41.55 23.96
C ILE A 48 15.41 -42.23 22.60
N ALA A 49 14.60 -43.29 22.60
CA ALA A 49 14.35 -44.08 21.40
C ALA A 49 13.70 -43.23 20.30
N ALA A 50 14.23 -43.37 19.08
CA ALA A 50 13.68 -42.73 17.89
C ALA A 50 12.28 -43.27 17.61
N GLY A 51 11.25 -42.50 17.99
CA GLY A 51 9.84 -42.90 17.93
C GLY A 51 8.99 -42.38 19.09
N THR A 52 9.60 -41.93 20.19
CA THR A 52 8.87 -41.35 21.33
C THR A 52 8.13 -40.07 20.92
N THR A 53 6.80 -40.10 20.94
CA THR A 53 5.95 -38.94 20.64
C THR A 53 6.17 -37.84 21.70
N ILE A 54 6.02 -36.57 21.30
CA ILE A 54 6.26 -35.41 22.19
C ILE A 54 5.44 -35.51 23.50
N ASP A 55 4.23 -36.06 23.44
CA ASP A 55 3.35 -36.23 24.59
C ASP A 55 3.87 -37.26 25.61
N GLN A 56 4.54 -38.33 25.16
CA GLN A 56 5.19 -39.30 26.06
C GLN A 56 6.42 -38.69 26.75
N ALA A 57 7.17 -37.84 26.05
CA ALA A 57 8.31 -37.13 26.65
C ALA A 57 7.88 -36.08 27.70
N LEU A 58 6.72 -35.46 27.51
CA LEU A 58 6.14 -34.49 28.47
C LEU A 58 5.64 -35.17 29.76
N ALA A 59 5.12 -36.40 29.68
CA ALA A 59 4.64 -37.15 30.85
C ALA A 59 5.76 -37.50 31.85
N VAL A 60 6.99 -37.72 31.38
CA VAL A 60 8.13 -38.13 32.21
C VAL A 60 8.85 -36.92 32.87
N ILE A 61 8.70 -35.71 32.31
CA ILE A 61 9.40 -34.51 32.81
C ILE A 61 8.41 -33.33 33.00
N PRO A 62 7.69 -33.25 34.14
CA PRO A 62 6.66 -32.23 34.40
C PRO A 62 7.18 -30.78 34.55
N LYS A 63 8.48 -30.54 34.30
CA LYS A 63 9.12 -29.22 34.36
C LYS A 63 9.27 -28.54 33.00
N LEU A 64 8.94 -29.20 31.88
CA LEU A 64 9.00 -28.62 30.53
C LEU A 64 7.78 -27.72 30.23
N LYS A 65 7.67 -26.59 30.94
CA LYS A 65 6.67 -25.54 30.66
C LYS A 65 6.94 -24.91 29.27
N LEU A 66 6.23 -25.37 28.24
CA LEU A 66 6.43 -24.98 26.84
C LEU A 66 5.90 -23.56 26.47
N ASN A 67 5.95 -22.61 27.40
CA ASN A 67 5.39 -21.25 27.27
C ASN A 67 6.33 -20.25 26.56
N LYS A 68 7.15 -20.72 25.60
CA LYS A 68 8.07 -19.86 24.83
C LYS A 68 7.70 -19.89 23.35
N LYS A 69 7.10 -18.79 22.84
CA LYS A 69 6.86 -18.58 21.39
C LYS A 69 8.10 -18.99 20.59
N THR A 70 7.94 -19.90 19.63
CA THR A 70 9.04 -20.45 18.82
C THR A 70 9.81 -19.34 18.08
N LYS A 71 11.09 -19.58 17.74
CA LYS A 71 11.88 -18.63 16.93
C LYS A 71 11.16 -18.25 15.62
N ARG A 72 10.46 -19.20 14.98
CA ARG A 72 9.64 -18.99 13.78
C ARG A 72 8.43 -18.08 14.06
N ALA A 73 7.71 -18.30 15.15
CA ALA A 73 6.60 -17.44 15.55
C ALA A 73 7.05 -15.99 15.83
N LYS A 74 8.15 -15.81 16.58
CA LYS A 74 8.74 -14.47 16.82
C LYS A 74 9.18 -13.77 15.52
N LYS A 75 9.75 -14.51 14.56
CA LYS A 75 10.11 -13.96 13.24
C LYS A 75 8.87 -13.53 12.44
N ARG A 76 7.78 -14.32 12.47
CA ARG A 76 6.50 -13.96 11.82
C ARG A 76 5.88 -12.71 12.44
N GLU A 77 5.87 -12.61 13.77
CA GLU A 77 5.35 -11.43 14.49
C GLU A 77 6.15 -10.15 14.18
N LYS A 78 7.49 -10.22 14.18
CA LYS A 78 8.33 -9.08 13.80
C LYS A 78 8.13 -8.67 12.34
N HIS A 79 7.92 -9.63 11.44
CA HIS A 79 7.64 -9.35 10.03
C HIS A 79 6.30 -8.64 9.85
N ALA A 80 5.23 -9.12 10.49
CA ALA A 80 3.91 -8.48 10.46
C ALA A 80 3.98 -7.02 10.93
N LYS A 81 4.55 -6.78 12.12
CA LYS A 81 4.77 -5.43 12.67
C LYS A 81 5.56 -4.50 11.74
N ASN A 82 6.56 -5.03 11.03
CA ASN A 82 7.34 -4.24 10.07
C ASN A 82 6.59 -4.00 8.74
N GLN A 83 5.65 -4.86 8.36
CA GLN A 83 4.75 -4.64 7.22
C GLN A 83 3.69 -3.59 7.58
N GLU A 84 3.06 -3.70 8.75
CA GLU A 84 2.11 -2.73 9.31
C GLU A 84 2.72 -1.32 9.35
N ALA A 85 3.88 -1.17 9.99
CA ALA A 85 4.60 0.10 10.06
C ALA A 85 5.06 0.64 8.68
N LYS A 86 5.24 -0.22 7.67
CA LYS A 86 5.53 0.22 6.29
C LYS A 86 4.25 0.70 5.59
N GLN A 87 3.11 0.05 5.83
CA GLN A 87 1.81 0.47 5.29
C GLN A 87 1.33 1.80 5.90
N GLU A 88 1.54 2.01 7.20
CA GLU A 88 1.24 3.28 7.87
C GLU A 88 2.05 4.43 7.25
N LYS A 89 3.37 4.26 7.11
CA LYS A 89 4.24 5.25 6.46
C LYS A 89 3.84 5.55 5.01
N SER A 90 3.36 4.57 4.24
CA SER A 90 2.82 4.86 2.90
C SER A 90 1.52 5.63 2.96
N LYS A 91 0.58 5.31 3.87
CA LYS A 91 -0.68 6.04 4.04
C LYS A 91 -0.44 7.50 4.44
N ASP A 92 0.49 7.76 5.36
CA ASP A 92 0.87 9.12 5.77
C ASP A 92 1.47 9.91 4.61
N ARG A 93 2.34 9.28 3.81
CA ARG A 93 2.92 9.90 2.61
C ARG A 93 1.83 10.19 1.56
N ASP A 94 0.92 9.25 1.32
CA ASP A 94 -0.17 9.43 0.36
C ASP A 94 -1.11 10.58 0.79
N ARG A 95 -1.40 10.71 2.11
CA ARG A 95 -2.12 11.87 2.69
C ARG A 95 -1.39 13.17 2.43
N GLN A 96 -0.08 13.24 2.72
CA GLN A 96 0.74 14.45 2.49
C GLN A 96 0.79 14.84 1.00
N GLU A 97 0.99 13.88 0.11
CA GLU A 97 1.01 14.13 -1.35
C GLU A 97 -0.37 14.59 -1.87
N VAL A 98 -1.48 14.16 -1.26
CA VAL A 98 -2.84 14.61 -1.62
C VAL A 98 -3.14 16.00 -1.07
N GLN A 99 -2.70 16.29 0.16
CA GLN A 99 -2.78 17.63 0.75
C GLN A 99 -2.04 18.65 -0.14
N GLN A 100 -0.77 18.40 -0.45
CA GLN A 100 0.03 19.26 -1.33
C GLN A 100 -0.58 19.40 -2.74
N TYR A 101 -1.20 18.34 -3.26
CA TYR A 101 -1.88 18.38 -4.56
C TYR A 101 -3.10 19.31 -4.57
N LEU A 102 -3.87 19.34 -3.48
CA LEU A 102 -5.05 20.21 -3.31
C LEU A 102 -4.65 21.65 -2.97
N GLU A 103 -3.64 21.85 -2.12
CA GLU A 103 -3.05 23.17 -1.84
C GLU A 103 -2.50 23.80 -3.12
N ALA A 104 -1.70 23.06 -3.91
CA ALA A 104 -1.20 23.54 -5.20
C ALA A 104 -2.32 23.83 -6.21
N TRP A 105 -3.42 23.07 -6.20
CA TRP A 105 -4.58 23.33 -7.08
C TRP A 105 -5.27 24.67 -6.76
N ARG A 106 -5.30 25.06 -5.48
CA ARG A 106 -5.89 26.30 -4.97
C ARG A 106 -4.93 27.50 -5.13
N ASP A 107 -3.69 27.35 -4.66
CA ASP A 107 -2.76 28.47 -4.46
C ASP A 107 -1.78 28.67 -5.64
N ASP A 108 -1.43 27.61 -6.38
CA ASP A 108 -0.40 27.65 -7.43
C ASP A 108 -0.89 26.95 -8.71
N ARG A 109 -1.98 27.49 -9.25
CA ARG A 109 -2.68 26.91 -10.40
C ARG A 109 -1.83 26.85 -11.68
N GLU A 110 -0.76 27.63 -11.76
CA GLU A 110 0.21 27.61 -12.86
C GLU A 110 1.15 26.40 -12.79
N LYS A 111 1.65 26.05 -11.59
CA LYS A 111 2.50 24.85 -11.41
C LYS A 111 1.68 23.58 -11.21
N TRP A 112 0.39 23.69 -10.91
CA TRP A 112 -0.50 22.55 -10.75
C TRP A 112 -0.69 21.76 -12.06
N LYS A 113 -0.28 20.49 -12.04
CA LYS A 113 -0.53 19.52 -13.11
C LYS A 113 -1.59 18.52 -12.68
N PHE A 114 -2.60 18.29 -13.52
CA PHE A 114 -3.61 17.27 -13.26
C PHE A 114 -2.99 15.86 -13.11
N GLN A 115 -3.29 15.19 -12.00
CA GLN A 115 -2.83 13.82 -11.70
C GLN A 115 -4.04 12.91 -11.51
N LYS A 116 -4.38 12.11 -12.52
CA LYS A 116 -5.59 11.28 -12.49
C LYS A 116 -5.64 10.32 -11.30
N LEU A 117 -4.49 9.75 -10.91
CA LEU A 117 -4.38 8.87 -9.73
C LEU A 117 -4.68 9.60 -8.42
N LYS A 118 -4.28 10.88 -8.28
CA LYS A 118 -4.65 11.70 -7.12
C LYS A 118 -6.13 12.04 -7.11
N GLN A 119 -6.73 12.35 -8.26
CA GLN A 119 -8.19 12.54 -8.35
C GLN A 119 -8.96 11.28 -7.91
N ILE A 120 -8.56 10.10 -8.39
CA ILE A 120 -9.18 8.82 -8.01
C ILE A 120 -9.02 8.59 -6.50
N TYR A 121 -7.80 8.73 -5.96
CA TYR A 121 -7.55 8.59 -4.53
C TYR A 121 -8.42 9.55 -3.70
N ILE A 122 -8.55 10.82 -4.11
CA ILE A 122 -9.42 11.78 -3.43
C ILE A 122 -10.87 11.28 -3.45
N GLN A 123 -11.40 10.89 -4.62
CA GLN A 123 -12.78 10.40 -4.76
C GLN A 123 -13.08 9.13 -3.92
N GLU A 124 -12.13 8.19 -3.85
CA GLU A 124 -12.26 6.97 -3.05
C GLU A 124 -12.23 7.22 -1.54
N ASN A 125 -11.44 8.21 -1.09
CA ASN A 125 -11.10 8.40 0.31
C ASN A 125 -11.69 9.69 0.92
N VAL A 126 -12.53 10.45 0.19
CA VAL A 126 -12.97 11.80 0.60
C VAL A 126 -13.74 11.80 1.93
N PHE A 127 -14.51 10.75 2.19
CA PHE A 127 -15.31 10.60 3.41
C PHE A 127 -14.51 10.14 4.64
N ASP A 128 -13.24 9.76 4.48
CA ASP A 128 -12.36 9.28 5.55
C ASP A 128 -11.48 10.42 6.10
N VAL A 129 -11.73 10.79 7.37
CA VAL A 129 -11.00 11.87 8.07
C VAL A 129 -9.52 11.54 8.28
N ALA A 130 -9.17 10.26 8.47
CA ALA A 130 -7.78 9.86 8.70
C ALA A 130 -6.91 9.97 7.45
N ARG A 131 -7.54 9.94 6.26
CA ARG A 131 -6.88 10.01 4.95
C ARG A 131 -6.92 11.39 4.33
N LEU A 132 -8.02 12.11 4.53
CA LEU A 132 -8.19 13.48 4.07
C LEU A 132 -8.55 14.33 5.29
N GLY A 133 -7.56 15.05 5.81
CA GLY A 133 -7.70 15.82 7.05
C GLY A 133 -8.76 16.91 6.95
N THR A 134 -9.36 17.29 8.08
CA THR A 134 -10.46 18.26 8.15
C THR A 134 -10.09 19.62 7.55
N GLU A 135 -8.85 20.10 7.75
CA GLU A 135 -8.37 21.37 7.18
C GLU A 135 -8.36 21.39 5.63
N VAL A 136 -8.17 20.23 5.01
CA VAL A 136 -8.06 20.08 3.55
C VAL A 136 -9.44 19.83 2.91
N TRP A 137 -10.44 19.45 3.72
CA TRP A 137 -11.77 19.10 3.24
C TRP A 137 -12.49 20.21 2.45
N PRO A 138 -12.47 21.50 2.84
CA PRO A 138 -13.07 22.57 2.04
C PRO A 138 -12.44 22.69 0.64
N ILE A 139 -11.11 22.53 0.55
CA ILE A 139 -10.37 22.55 -0.73
C ILE A 139 -10.73 21.33 -1.58
N ALA A 140 -10.90 20.16 -0.94
CA ALA A 140 -11.33 18.94 -1.62
C ALA A 140 -12.78 19.04 -2.15
N LEU A 141 -13.70 19.66 -1.41
CA LEU A 141 -15.07 19.93 -1.86
C LEU A 141 -15.07 20.80 -3.12
N GLU A 142 -14.36 21.92 -3.09
CA GLU A 142 -14.28 22.85 -4.23
C GLU A 142 -13.64 22.17 -5.45
N TYR A 143 -12.55 21.43 -5.25
CA TYR A 143 -11.90 20.63 -6.30
C TYR A 143 -12.85 19.59 -6.93
N LEU A 144 -13.61 18.86 -6.10
CA LEU A 144 -14.52 17.83 -6.56
C LEU A 144 -15.73 18.41 -7.29
N SER A 145 -16.19 19.62 -6.94
CA SER A 145 -17.26 20.34 -7.64
C SER A 145 -16.98 20.54 -9.13
N GLY A 146 -15.70 20.71 -9.50
CA GLY A 146 -15.24 20.82 -10.88
C GLY A 146 -15.26 19.50 -11.66
N THR A 147 -15.55 18.37 -11.02
CA THR A 147 -15.63 17.05 -11.68
C THR A 147 -16.90 16.95 -12.53
N LYS A 148 -16.78 16.46 -13.77
CA LYS A 148 -17.88 16.32 -14.72
C LYS A 148 -18.01 14.89 -15.24
N GLY A 149 -19.20 14.53 -15.74
CA GLY A 149 -19.52 13.21 -16.28
C GLY A 149 -19.51 12.10 -15.23
N SER A 150 -19.13 10.89 -15.64
CA SER A 150 -19.21 9.67 -14.82
C SER A 150 -18.49 9.76 -13.46
N GLY A 151 -17.43 10.56 -13.34
CA GLY A 151 -16.75 10.80 -12.07
C GLY A 151 -17.64 11.53 -11.04
N LYS A 152 -18.48 12.48 -11.48
CA LYS A 152 -19.46 13.15 -10.63
C LYS A 152 -20.59 12.19 -10.25
N GLU A 153 -21.10 11.42 -11.21
CA GLU A 153 -22.17 10.44 -10.95
C GLU A 153 -21.75 9.34 -9.97
N ALA A 154 -20.53 8.81 -10.09
CA ALA A 154 -19.98 7.84 -9.16
C ALA A 154 -19.86 8.42 -7.75
N LEU A 155 -19.34 9.64 -7.63
CA LEU A 155 -19.16 10.34 -6.35
C LEU A 155 -20.50 10.66 -5.66
N VAL A 156 -21.52 11.09 -6.41
CA VAL A 156 -22.90 11.29 -5.91
C VAL A 156 -23.49 9.97 -5.42
N LYS A 157 -23.34 8.88 -6.19
CA LYS A 157 -23.80 7.54 -5.78
C LYS A 157 -23.09 7.07 -4.51
N GLN A 158 -21.76 7.26 -4.41
CA GLN A 158 -21.00 6.94 -3.20
C GLN A 158 -21.52 7.74 -1.99
N ALA A 159 -21.70 9.06 -2.10
CA ALA A 159 -22.21 9.87 -1.00
C ALA A 159 -23.63 9.46 -0.56
N GLN A 160 -24.52 9.15 -1.51
CA GLN A 160 -25.85 8.60 -1.22
C GLN A 160 -25.78 7.24 -0.52
N THR A 161 -24.85 6.36 -0.91
CA THR A 161 -24.62 5.09 -0.23
C THR A 161 -24.11 5.29 1.20
N VAL A 162 -23.14 6.20 1.42
CA VAL A 162 -22.64 6.54 2.78
C VAL A 162 -23.78 7.01 3.68
N ILE A 163 -24.65 7.89 3.20
CA ILE A 163 -25.80 8.38 3.96
C ILE A 163 -26.75 7.22 4.29
N ARG A 164 -27.09 6.36 3.32
CA ARG A 164 -27.96 5.19 3.54
C ARG A 164 -27.38 4.15 4.51
N GLU A 165 -26.07 3.91 4.46
CA GLU A 165 -25.37 3.02 5.41
C GLU A 165 -25.53 3.52 6.84
N ILE A 166 -25.31 4.82 7.07
CA ILE A 166 -25.34 5.44 8.39
C ILE A 166 -26.80 5.62 8.87
N ASP A 167 -27.72 6.02 8.00
CA ASP A 167 -29.17 6.09 8.29
C ASP A 167 -29.75 4.71 8.64
N GLN A 168 -29.13 3.61 8.18
CA GLN A 168 -29.51 2.25 8.54
C GLN A 168 -28.92 1.86 9.91
N GLN A 169 -27.63 2.12 10.14
CA GLN A 169 -26.96 1.88 11.43
C GLN A 169 -27.64 2.62 12.59
N ALA A 170 -28.08 3.86 12.36
CA ALA A 170 -28.84 4.63 13.35
C ALA A 170 -30.19 3.98 13.72
N LYS A 171 -30.90 3.36 12.76
CA LYS A 171 -32.14 2.61 13.04
C LYS A 171 -31.91 1.33 13.83
N ASP A 172 -30.74 0.73 13.63
CA ASP A 172 -30.29 -0.48 14.33
C ASP A 172 -29.70 -0.16 15.73
N GLY A 173 -29.71 1.12 16.14
CA GLY A 173 -29.36 1.59 17.49
C GLY A 173 -27.93 2.11 17.66
N GLU A 174 -27.13 2.17 16.58
CA GLU A 174 -25.82 2.84 16.60
C GLU A 174 -25.94 4.29 16.10
N ASP A 175 -26.20 5.22 17.02
CA ASP A 175 -26.16 6.66 16.75
C ASP A 175 -24.74 7.14 16.40
N GLN A 176 -24.35 6.97 15.13
CA GLN A 176 -23.09 7.48 14.58
C GLN A 176 -23.32 8.54 13.50
N GLU A 177 -23.83 9.72 13.89
CA GLU A 177 -23.74 10.93 13.06
C GLU A 177 -22.28 11.45 13.05
N GLY A 178 -21.37 10.63 12.53
CA GLY A 178 -19.94 10.90 12.47
C GLY A 178 -19.54 11.80 11.30
N SER A 179 -18.30 12.29 11.30
CA SER A 179 -17.78 13.18 10.26
C SER A 179 -17.92 12.62 8.83
N ARG A 180 -17.94 11.29 8.66
CA ARG A 180 -18.21 10.60 7.38
C ARG A 180 -19.57 10.98 6.79
N TYR A 181 -20.59 11.10 7.64
CA TYR A 181 -21.96 11.47 7.27
C TYR A 181 -22.07 12.93 6.86
N GLN A 182 -21.52 13.82 7.69
CA GLN A 182 -21.51 15.26 7.43
C GLN A 182 -20.82 15.57 6.09
N ARG A 183 -19.66 14.95 5.84
CA ARG A 183 -18.95 15.05 4.56
C ARG A 183 -19.79 14.59 3.37
N ALA A 184 -20.55 13.50 3.51
CA ALA A 184 -21.42 13.01 2.45
C ALA A 184 -22.59 13.97 2.17
N ARG A 185 -23.20 14.57 3.21
CA ARG A 185 -24.24 15.60 3.06
C ARG A 185 -23.72 16.86 2.38
N GLU A 186 -22.61 17.42 2.87
CA GLU A 186 -21.98 18.62 2.31
C GLU A 186 -21.58 18.41 0.84
N LEU A 187 -21.02 17.25 0.50
CA LEU A 187 -20.65 16.93 -0.87
C LEU A 187 -21.87 16.84 -1.81
N LEU A 188 -23.00 16.31 -1.34
CA LEU A 188 -24.24 16.32 -2.13
C LEU A 188 -24.82 17.74 -2.29
N GLN A 189 -24.74 18.58 -1.26
CA GLN A 189 -25.14 19.98 -1.35
C GLN A 189 -24.28 20.78 -2.33
N TYR A 190 -22.98 20.47 -2.42
CA TYR A 190 -22.04 21.12 -3.34
C TYR A 190 -22.09 20.59 -4.79
N LEU A 191 -22.71 19.41 -4.99
CA LEU A 191 -22.82 18.75 -6.30
C LEU A 191 -24.24 18.79 -6.90
N GLY A 192 -25.25 19.18 -6.12
CA GLY A 192 -26.64 19.38 -6.59
C GLY A 192 -26.75 20.55 -7.56
#